data_AF-A0A662K732-F1
#
_entry.id   AF-A0A662K732-F1
#
_cell.length_a   1.000
_cell.length_b   1.000
_cell.length_c   1.000
_cell.angle_alpha   90.00
_cell.angle_beta   90.00
_cell.angle_gamma   90.00
#
_symmetry.space_group_name_H-M   'P 1'
#
loop_
_entity.id
_entity.type
_entity.pdbx_description
1 polymer ?
#
loop_
_entity_poly.entity_id
_entity_poly.type
_entity_poly.pdbx_seq_one_letter_code
_entity_poly.pdbx_strand_id
1 'polypeptide(L)'
;MELVIDANILFSALIKKGVTRELMLNDELNLFTPEYIIDEFFEHISEIENKIHSRKYPLVNVLEELLTESKLSIVPLDDIRPYIAEARKISPDLDDALYFAAALKLKCGIWSNDKKLKNQKYVDVYTTYDLIKML
;
A
#
# COMPACT_ATOMS: atom_id res chain seq x y z
N MET A 1 -1.45 10.81 -10.19
CA MET A 1 -0.74 9.54 -10.42
C MET A 1 -1.51 8.43 -9.73
N GLU A 2 -1.65 7.27 -10.37
CA GLU A 2 -2.34 6.10 -9.82
C GLU A 2 -1.31 5.08 -9.33
N LEU A 3 -1.47 4.57 -8.11
CA LEU A 3 -0.53 3.62 -7.51
C LEU A 3 -1.24 2.58 -6.66
N VAL A 4 -0.79 1.34 -6.74
CA VAL A 4 -1.10 0.32 -5.74
C VAL A 4 -0.15 0.48 -4.55
N ILE A 5 -0.67 0.61 -3.33
CA ILE A 5 0.13 0.64 -2.11
C ILE A 5 0.27 -0.77 -1.55
N ASP A 6 1.50 -1.10 -1.16
CA ASP A 6 1.86 -2.22 -0.28
C ASP A 6 1.36 -1.97 1.15
N ALA A 7 1.01 -3.02 1.90
CA ALA A 7 0.64 -2.97 3.31
C ALA A 7 1.60 -2.14 4.16
N ASN A 8 2.90 -2.28 3.93
CA ASN A 8 3.92 -1.56 4.69
C ASN A 8 3.80 -0.03 4.54
N ILE A 9 3.28 0.47 3.42
CA ILE A 9 3.02 1.90 3.23
C ILE A 9 1.85 2.35 4.12
N LEU A 10 0.74 1.61 4.10
CA LEU A 10 -0.42 1.89 4.94
C LEU A 10 -0.03 1.83 6.43
N PHE A 11 0.67 0.77 6.85
CA PHE A 11 1.09 0.61 8.24
C PHE A 11 2.05 1.72 8.68
N SER A 12 2.98 2.12 7.81
CA SER A 12 3.88 3.25 8.07
C SER A 12 3.12 4.57 8.28
N ALA A 13 2.07 4.82 7.50
CA ALA A 13 1.22 6.01 7.63
C ALA A 13 0.35 5.99 8.90
N LEU A 14 -0.11 4.80 9.32
CA LEU A 14 -0.86 4.60 10.57
C LEU A 14 0.02 4.85 11.80
N ILE A 15 1.26 4.33 11.79
CA ILE A 15 2.16 4.36 12.95
C ILE A 15 2.64 5.77 13.29
N LYS A 16 2.98 6.59 12.29
CA LYS A 16 3.54 7.93 12.52
C LYS A 16 3.03 8.97 11.53
N LYS A 17 2.82 10.19 12.02
CA LYS A 17 2.68 11.38 11.18
C LYS A 17 4.06 11.75 10.63
N GLY A 18 4.27 11.47 9.35
CA GLY A 18 5.50 11.81 8.63
C GLY A 18 5.29 11.67 7.13
N VAL A 19 6.38 11.71 6.38
CA VAL A 19 6.33 11.85 4.91
C VAL A 19 5.46 10.81 4.20
N THR A 20 5.48 9.54 4.62
CA THR A 20 4.59 8.51 4.03
C THR A 20 3.11 8.85 4.21
N ARG A 21 2.72 9.35 5.39
CA ARG A 21 1.34 9.77 5.65
C ARG A 21 0.98 11.02 4.85
N GLU A 22 1.88 12.00 4.80
CA GLU A 22 1.67 13.23 4.02
C GLU A 22 1.47 12.94 2.54
N LEU A 23 2.25 12.01 1.97
CA LEU A 23 2.08 11.55 0.59
C LEU A 23 0.77 10.78 0.41
N MET A 24 0.37 9.92 1.36
CA MET A 24 -0.91 9.22 1.25
C MET A 24 -2.12 10.16 1.19
N LEU A 25 -2.01 11.31 1.85
CA LEU A 25 -3.02 12.37 1.86
C LEU A 25 -2.85 13.39 0.73
N ASN A 26 -1.89 13.19 -0.18
CA ASN A 26 -1.65 14.09 -1.29
C ASN A 26 -2.71 13.88 -2.38
N ASP A 27 -3.43 14.95 -2.73
CA ASP A 27 -4.48 14.95 -3.74
C ASP A 27 -4.02 14.55 -5.17
N GLU A 28 -2.73 14.62 -5.45
CA GLU A 28 -2.16 14.18 -6.72
C GLU A 28 -2.02 12.66 -6.82
N LEU A 29 -2.20 11.92 -5.72
CA LEU A 29 -2.14 10.46 -5.68
C LEU A 29 -3.53 9.85 -5.56
N ASN A 30 -3.89 8.99 -6.52
CA ASN A 30 -5.01 8.07 -6.43
C ASN A 30 -4.46 6.70 -6.05
N LEU A 31 -4.82 6.22 -4.86
CA LEU A 31 -4.21 5.04 -4.27
C LEU A 31 -5.15 3.85 -4.34
N PHE A 32 -4.57 2.68 -4.52
CA PHE A 32 -5.29 1.43 -4.58
C PHE A 32 -4.61 0.40 -3.70
N THR A 33 -5.34 -0.57 -3.18
CA THR A 33 -4.75 -1.73 -2.51
C THR A 33 -5.68 -2.92 -2.68
N PRO A 34 -5.17 -4.15 -2.89
CA PRO A 34 -6.04 -5.32 -2.92
C PRO A 34 -6.75 -5.49 -1.57
N GLU A 35 -7.96 -6.05 -1.59
CA GLU A 35 -8.74 -6.41 -0.39
C GLU A 35 -7.97 -7.29 0.59
N TYR A 36 -6.94 -8.01 0.10
CA TYR A 36 -5.94 -8.71 0.90
C TYR A 36 -5.30 -7.87 2.02
N ILE A 37 -5.26 -6.54 1.88
CA ILE A 37 -4.77 -5.64 2.93
C ILE A 37 -5.48 -5.85 4.28
N ILE A 38 -6.73 -6.30 4.24
CA ILE A 38 -7.54 -6.55 5.44
C ILE A 38 -6.93 -7.72 6.23
N ASP A 39 -6.53 -8.79 5.55
CA ASP A 39 -5.90 -9.95 6.17
C ASP A 39 -4.57 -9.54 6.83
N GLU A 40 -3.70 -8.84 6.07
CA GLU A 40 -2.44 -8.34 6.61
C GLU A 40 -2.64 -7.38 7.78
N PHE A 41 -3.66 -6.52 7.71
CA PHE A 41 -3.97 -5.61 8.81
C PHE A 41 -4.31 -6.38 10.09
N PHE A 42 -5.13 -7.43 10.01
CA PHE A 42 -5.47 -8.24 11.19
C PHE A 42 -4.28 -9.04 11.73
N GLU A 43 -3.39 -9.54 10.86
CA GLU A 43 -2.16 -10.21 11.28
C GLU A 43 -1.20 -9.28 12.02
N HIS A 44 -1.12 -8.02 11.59
CA HIS A 44 -0.17 -7.04 12.14
C HIS A 44 -0.78 -6.04 13.13
N ILE A 45 -2.09 -6.08 13.41
CA ILE A 45 -2.77 -5.04 14.21
C ILE A 45 -2.12 -4.82 15.59
N SER A 46 -1.76 -5.92 16.27
CA SER A 46 -1.12 -5.85 17.60
C SER A 46 0.25 -5.17 17.53
N GLU A 47 1.02 -5.39 16.46
CA GLU A 47 2.31 -4.74 16.26
C GLU A 47 2.16 -3.26 15.94
N ILE A 48 1.17 -2.92 15.12
CA ILE A 48 0.85 -1.54 14.74
C ILE A 48 0.43 -0.75 15.99
N GLU A 49 -0.48 -1.29 16.80
CA GLU A 49 -0.93 -0.67 18.05
C GLU A 49 0.23 -0.44 19.02
N ASN A 50 1.14 -1.41 19.18
CA ASN A 50 2.31 -1.26 20.04
C ASN A 50 3.28 -0.17 19.56
N LYS A 51 3.38 0.04 18.23
CA LYS A 51 4.24 1.08 17.63
C LYS A 51 3.60 2.47 17.67
N ILE A 52 2.28 2.55 17.78
CA ILE A 52 1.57 3.83 17.98
C ILE A 52 1.81 4.27 19.42
N HIS A 53 2.82 5.12 19.61
CA HIS A 53 3.21 5.67 20.92
C HIS A 53 2.13 6.56 21.56
N SER A 54 1.02 6.83 20.87
CA SER A 54 -0.01 7.77 21.32
C SER A 54 -1.18 7.04 21.98
N ARG A 55 -1.17 6.95 23.31
CA ARG A 55 -2.37 6.59 24.10
C ARG A 55 -3.53 7.58 23.92
N LYS A 56 -3.30 8.74 23.28
CA LYS A 56 -4.30 9.79 23.07
C LYS A 56 -5.21 9.57 21.86
N TYR A 57 -4.80 8.75 20.89
CA TYR A 57 -5.56 8.54 19.65
C TYR A 57 -5.62 7.04 19.34
N PRO A 58 -6.80 6.41 19.47
CA PRO A 58 -7.00 5.02 19.07
C PRO A 58 -6.60 4.79 17.61
N LEU A 59 -6.03 3.61 17.31
CA LEU A 59 -5.67 3.20 15.94
C LEU A 59 -6.85 3.38 14.97
N VAL A 60 -8.06 3.02 15.41
CA VAL A 60 -9.28 3.17 14.62
C VAL A 60 -9.53 4.61 14.14
N ASN A 61 -9.25 5.62 14.96
CA ASN A 61 -9.42 7.02 14.58
C ASN A 61 -8.39 7.43 13.52
N VAL A 62 -7.16 6.93 13.63
CA VAL A 62 -6.10 7.22 12.64
C VAL A 62 -6.38 6.53 11.31
N LEU A 63 -6.90 5.31 11.38
CA LEU A 63 -7.34 4.56 10.20
C LEU A 63 -8.52 5.27 9.52
N GLU A 64 -9.54 5.67 10.28
CA GLU A 64 -10.70 6.42 9.74
C GLU A 64 -10.26 7.73 9.07
N GLU A 65 -9.37 8.50 9.71
CA GLU A 65 -8.78 9.72 9.11
C GLU A 65 -8.08 9.40 7.79
N LEU A 66 -7.20 8.39 7.76
CA LEU A 66 -6.49 8.02 6.55
C LEU A 66 -7.43 7.55 5.43
N LEU A 67 -8.42 6.73 5.74
CA LEU A 67 -9.36 6.21 4.75
C LEU A 67 -10.30 7.29 4.21
N THR A 68 -10.63 8.30 5.03
CA THR A 68 -11.54 9.38 4.64
C THR A 68 -10.82 10.47 3.85
N GLU A 69 -9.61 10.82 4.25
CA GLU A 69 -8.87 11.96 3.69
C GLU A 69 -7.95 11.57 2.53
N SER A 70 -7.61 10.27 2.37
CA SER A 70 -6.86 9.80 1.20
C SER A 70 -7.79 9.35 0.07
N LYS A 71 -7.27 9.37 -1.16
CA LYS A 71 -7.94 8.77 -2.33
C LYS A 71 -7.64 7.28 -2.43
N LEU A 72 -7.69 6.55 -1.31
CA LEU A 72 -7.43 5.11 -1.27
C LEU A 72 -8.70 4.32 -1.60
N SER A 73 -8.60 3.43 -2.57
CA SER A 73 -9.66 2.49 -2.96
C SER A 73 -9.22 1.04 -2.78
N ILE A 74 -10.11 0.22 -2.23
CA ILE A 74 -9.87 -1.22 -2.10
C ILE A 74 -10.31 -1.92 -3.39
N VAL A 75 -9.42 -2.73 -3.96
CA VAL A 75 -9.68 -3.54 -5.15
C VAL A 75 -10.10 -4.94 -4.70
N PRO A 76 -11.32 -5.42 -5.05
CA PRO A 76 -11.78 -6.73 -4.61
C PRO A 76 -10.89 -7.88 -5.09
N LEU A 77 -10.84 -8.98 -4.34
CA LEU A 77 -10.01 -10.13 -4.72
C LEU A 77 -10.45 -10.80 -6.03
N ASP A 78 -11.76 -10.94 -6.24
CA ASP A 78 -12.32 -11.51 -7.48
C ASP A 78 -11.90 -10.71 -8.72
N ASP A 79 -11.71 -9.42 -8.51
CA ASP A 79 -11.39 -8.43 -9.51
C ASP A 79 -9.92 -8.50 -9.97
N ILE A 80 -9.02 -8.97 -9.10
CA ILE A 80 -7.60 -9.22 -9.41
C ILE A 80 -7.30 -10.69 -9.72
N ARG A 81 -8.24 -11.60 -9.41
CA ARG A 81 -8.10 -13.05 -9.59
C ARG A 81 -7.57 -13.49 -10.95
N PRO A 82 -7.99 -12.89 -12.09
CA PRO A 82 -7.45 -13.25 -13.41
C PRO A 82 -5.95 -13.00 -13.56
N TYR A 83 -5.39 -12.07 -12.77
CA TYR A 83 -4.00 -11.62 -12.87
C TYR A 83 -3.06 -12.33 -11.88
N ILE A 84 -3.59 -13.02 -10.87
CA ILE A 84 -2.77 -13.66 -9.80
C ILE A 84 -1.75 -14.63 -10.37
N ALA A 85 -2.13 -15.44 -11.36
CA ALA A 85 -1.22 -16.43 -11.95
C ALA A 85 -0.03 -15.80 -12.68
N GLU A 86 -0.22 -14.63 -13.28
CA GLU A 86 0.84 -13.86 -13.90
C GLU A 86 1.66 -13.12 -12.84
N ALA A 87 0.99 -12.49 -11.89
CA ALA A 87 1.60 -11.78 -10.78
C ALA A 87 2.59 -12.66 -9.99
N ARG A 88 2.23 -13.92 -9.71
CA ARG A 88 3.12 -14.90 -9.06
C ARG A 88 4.39 -15.24 -9.83
N LYS A 89 4.42 -15.03 -11.15
CA LYS A 89 5.61 -15.28 -11.99
C LYS A 89 6.56 -14.09 -11.99
N ILE A 90 6.02 -12.88 -11.81
CA ILE A 90 6.78 -11.63 -11.93
C ILE A 90 7.15 -11.04 -10.57
N SER A 91 6.35 -11.33 -9.54
CA SER A 91 6.61 -10.86 -8.18
C SER A 91 7.87 -11.55 -7.63
N PRO A 92 8.83 -10.80 -7.11
CA PRO A 92 10.03 -11.37 -6.49
C PRO A 92 9.75 -12.03 -5.15
N ASP A 93 8.58 -11.76 -4.55
CA ASP A 93 8.08 -12.37 -3.33
C ASP A 93 6.65 -12.89 -3.54
N LEU A 94 6.33 -14.08 -3.01
CA LEU A 94 5.02 -14.70 -3.25
C LEU A 94 3.91 -14.00 -2.47
N ASP A 95 4.24 -13.46 -1.30
CA ASP A 95 3.29 -12.76 -0.43
C ASP A 95 2.88 -11.42 -1.05
N ASP A 96 3.77 -10.80 -1.83
CA ASP A 96 3.50 -9.55 -2.54
C ASP A 96 2.76 -9.72 -3.88
N ALA A 97 2.52 -10.97 -4.31
CA ALA A 97 1.92 -11.24 -5.62
C ALA A 97 0.52 -10.61 -5.79
N LEU A 98 -0.24 -10.40 -4.71
CA LEU A 98 -1.56 -9.77 -4.79
C LEU A 98 -1.48 -8.27 -5.09
N TYR A 99 -0.43 -7.58 -4.65
CA TYR A 99 -0.15 -6.20 -5.04
C TYR A 99 0.21 -6.08 -6.52
N PHE A 100 1.02 -7.02 -7.02
CA PHE A 100 1.31 -7.11 -8.45
C PHE A 100 0.05 -7.41 -9.27
N ALA A 101 -0.83 -8.29 -8.81
CA ALA A 101 -2.08 -8.59 -9.50
C ALA A 101 -2.98 -7.34 -9.60
N ALA A 102 -3.08 -6.56 -8.51
CA ALA A 102 -3.79 -5.28 -8.53
C ALA A 102 -3.15 -4.27 -9.49
N ALA A 103 -1.82 -4.17 -9.51
CA ALA A 103 -1.10 -3.27 -10.41
C ALA A 103 -1.27 -3.66 -11.88
N LEU A 104 -1.24 -4.95 -12.20
CA LEU A 104 -1.52 -5.46 -13.55
C LEU A 104 -2.96 -5.17 -13.99
N LYS A 105 -3.94 -5.38 -13.10
CA LYS A 105 -5.35 -5.07 -13.37
C LYS A 105 -5.54 -3.59 -13.69
N LEU A 106 -5.01 -2.72 -12.83
CA LEU A 106 -5.17 -1.27 -12.92
C LEU A 106 -4.22 -0.61 -13.93
N LYS A 107 -3.19 -1.34 -14.39
CA LYS A 107 -2.12 -0.85 -15.27
C LYS A 107 -1.39 0.36 -14.69
N CYS A 108 -1.08 0.30 -13.39
CA CYS A 108 -0.41 1.36 -12.66
C CYS A 108 0.82 0.83 -11.90
N GLY A 109 1.60 1.73 -11.32
CA GLY A 109 2.78 1.37 -10.54
C GLY A 109 2.43 0.91 -9.12
N ILE A 110 3.44 0.37 -8.43
CA ILE A 110 3.35 0.04 -7.00
C ILE A 110 4.13 1.10 -6.21
N TRP A 111 3.57 1.56 -5.11
CA TRP A 111 4.30 2.26 -4.08
C TRP A 111 4.75 1.27 -3.01
N SER A 112 6.06 1.02 -2.95
CA SER A 112 6.69 0.26 -1.87
C SER A 112 8.12 0.74 -1.64
N ASN A 113 8.58 0.62 -0.39
CA ASN A 113 9.97 0.85 -0.02
C ASN A 113 10.80 -0.45 -0.01
N ASP A 114 10.20 -1.60 -0.36
CA ASP A 114 10.91 -2.87 -0.46
C ASP A 114 11.84 -2.86 -1.69
N LYS A 115 13.12 -3.12 -1.45
CA LYS A 115 14.16 -3.14 -2.50
C LYS A 115 14.01 -4.32 -3.45
N LYS A 116 13.52 -5.48 -2.98
CA LYS A 116 13.24 -6.65 -3.83
C LYS A 116 12.19 -6.27 -4.87
N LEU A 117 11.10 -5.64 -4.45
CA LEU A 117 10.01 -5.18 -5.32
C LEU A 117 10.52 -4.17 -6.35
N LYS A 118 11.41 -3.26 -5.94
CA LYS A 118 12.02 -2.30 -6.86
C LYS A 118 12.98 -2.91 -7.89
N ASN A 119 13.55 -4.07 -7.62
CA ASN A 119 14.56 -4.70 -8.48
C ASN A 119 13.99 -5.60 -9.59
N GLN A 120 12.66 -5.74 -9.69
CA GLN A 120 12.03 -6.41 -10.85
C GLN A 120 11.74 -5.44 -12.00
N LYS A 121 11.35 -5.96 -13.18
CA LYS A 121 11.27 -5.20 -14.45
C LYS A 121 9.88 -5.14 -15.09
N TYR A 122 8.88 -5.72 -14.45
CA TYR A 122 7.53 -5.93 -15.00
C TYR A 122 6.55 -4.83 -14.60
N VAL A 123 6.67 -4.30 -13.39
CA VAL A 123 5.81 -3.23 -12.85
C VAL A 123 6.69 -2.10 -12.33
N ASP A 124 6.34 -0.85 -12.61
CA ASP A 124 7.06 0.29 -12.05
C ASP A 124 6.86 0.34 -10.53
N VAL A 125 7.94 0.45 -9.77
CA VAL A 125 7.90 0.55 -8.31
C VAL A 125 8.54 1.85 -7.85
N TYR A 126 7.76 2.65 -7.15
CA TYR A 126 8.15 3.94 -6.60
C TYR A 126 8.36 3.80 -5.10
N THR A 127 9.53 4.22 -4.62
CA THR A 127 9.76 4.43 -3.19
C THR A 127 9.15 5.75 -2.76
N THR A 128 8.95 5.93 -1.45
CA THR A 128 8.60 7.23 -0.87
C THR A 128 9.56 8.33 -1.35
N TYR A 129 10.85 8.04 -1.50
CA TYR A 129 11.83 9.01 -2.00
C TYR A 129 11.65 9.38 -3.47
N ASP A 130 11.25 8.43 -4.32
CA ASP A 130 10.97 8.73 -5.73
C ASP A 130 9.74 9.64 -5.84
N LEU A 131 8.68 9.35 -5.07
CA LEU A 131 7.46 10.16 -5.04
C LEU A 131 7.71 11.61 -4.60
N ILE A 132 8.53 11.83 -3.56
CA ILE A 132 8.92 13.18 -3.10
C ILE A 132 9.62 13.98 -4.20
N LYS A 133 10.34 13.33 -5.12
CA LYS A 133 11.03 14.02 -6.22
C LYS A 133 10.12 14.34 -7.40
N MET A 134 8.99 13.65 -7.49
CA MET A 134 8.08 13.71 -8.64
C MET A 134 6.90 14.65 -8.39
N LEU A 135 6.54 14.87 -7.12
CA LEU A 135 5.44 15.73 -6.66
C LEU A 135 6.02 16.98 -5.97
#